data_AF-A0A9D9CVH4-F1
#
_entry.id   AF-A0A9D9CVH4-F1
#
_cell.length_a   1.000
_cell.length_b   1.000
_cell.length_c   1.000
_cell.angle_alpha   90.00
_cell.angle_beta   90.00
_cell.angle_gamma   90.00
#
_symmetry.space_group_name_H-M   'P 1'
#
loop_
_entity.id
_entity.type
_entity.pdbx_description
1 polymer ?
#
loop_
_entity_poly.entity_id
_entity_poly.type
_entity_poly.pdbx_seq_one_letter_code
_entity_poly.pdbx_strand_id
1 'polypeptide(L)'
;VYHGKLEQKDRERALFMFASGCSAILVTTDLAARGLDISQVKHVVHFEMPNTLETFTHRNGRTARQTASGTAYVMIYREFSLPDFLPKKLEEYKFEPTDAVMKSEFTPVYISRGKKEKISRGDVAGFVIKTAELAKEDVGMILLYDHYSHVAIRSDKAFAAIKKLDGAKIKGGKAKVEIAK
;
A
#
# COMPACT_ATOMS: atom_id res chain seq x y z
N VAL A 1 -3.58 -7.04 -4.81
CA VAL A 1 -2.83 -8.32 -4.86
C VAL A 1 -1.48 -8.06 -5.49
N TYR A 2 -0.42 -8.72 -5.02
CA TYR A 2 0.95 -8.53 -5.49
C TYR A 2 1.60 -9.88 -5.79
N HIS A 3 1.98 -10.13 -7.05
CA HIS A 3 2.62 -11.39 -7.46
C HIS A 3 3.63 -11.16 -8.59
N GLY A 4 4.52 -12.14 -8.83
CA GLY A 4 5.65 -12.01 -9.76
C GLY A 4 5.30 -11.90 -11.26
N LYS A 5 4.02 -12.00 -11.62
CA LYS A 5 3.56 -11.80 -13.02
C LYS A 5 3.06 -10.38 -13.29
N LEU A 6 3.02 -9.52 -12.28
CA LEU A 6 2.63 -8.13 -12.45
C LEU A 6 3.69 -7.36 -13.23
N GLU A 7 3.25 -6.49 -14.13
CA GLU A 7 4.13 -5.52 -14.77
C GLU A 7 4.72 -4.56 -13.73
N GLN A 8 5.86 -3.95 -14.07
CA GLN A 8 6.56 -3.05 -13.15
C GLN A 8 5.65 -1.91 -12.63
N LYS A 9 4.81 -1.33 -13.50
CA LYS A 9 3.85 -0.28 -13.11
C LYS A 9 2.81 -0.77 -12.11
N ASP A 10 2.29 -1.99 -12.29
CA ASP A 10 1.31 -2.57 -11.36
C ASP A 10 1.95 -2.91 -10.00
N ARG A 11 3.20 -3.38 -10.01
CA ARG A 11 3.97 -3.60 -8.78
C ARG A 11 4.15 -2.30 -8.01
N GLU A 12 4.60 -1.27 -8.71
CA GLU A 12 4.82 0.08 -8.17
C GLU A 12 3.53 0.66 -7.57
N ARG A 13 2.42 0.54 -8.31
CA ARG A 13 1.09 0.97 -7.86
C ARG A 13 0.61 0.20 -6.63
N ALA A 14 0.68 -1.13 -6.62
CA ALA A 14 0.23 -1.95 -5.50
C ALA A 14 1.01 -1.65 -4.22
N LEU A 15 2.33 -1.41 -4.33
CA LEU A 15 3.16 -0.99 -3.22
C LEU A 15 2.81 0.41 -2.75
N PHE A 16 2.61 1.35 -3.67
CA PHE A 16 2.17 2.69 -3.34
C PHE A 16 0.83 2.66 -2.59
N MET A 17 -0.15 1.90 -3.08
CA MET A 17 -1.47 1.80 -2.45
C MET A 17 -1.37 1.34 -1.00
N PHE A 18 -0.57 0.32 -0.74
CA PHE A 18 -0.38 -0.19 0.62
C PHE A 18 0.41 0.78 1.51
N ALA A 19 1.56 1.26 1.05
CA ALA A 19 2.46 2.12 1.83
C ALA A 19 1.88 3.52 2.12
N SER A 20 0.98 4.00 1.27
CA SER A 20 0.31 5.30 1.45
C SER A 20 -0.96 5.24 2.30
N GLY A 21 -1.36 4.05 2.76
CA GLY A 21 -2.63 3.86 3.48
C GLY A 21 -3.86 3.89 2.57
N CYS A 22 -3.68 3.99 1.25
CA CYS A 22 -4.77 3.90 0.26
C CYS A 22 -5.42 2.50 0.20
N SER A 23 -4.70 1.48 0.66
CA SER A 23 -5.18 0.12 0.86
C SER A 23 -4.64 -0.39 2.19
N ALA A 24 -5.52 -0.88 3.05
CA ALA A 24 -5.12 -1.43 4.34
C ALA A 24 -4.56 -2.86 4.25
N ILE A 25 -4.80 -3.55 3.14
CA ILE A 25 -4.46 -4.96 2.96
C ILE A 25 -3.58 -5.11 1.71
N LEU A 26 -2.51 -5.89 1.83
CA LEU A 26 -1.67 -6.34 0.73
C LEU A 26 -1.59 -7.87 0.75
N VAL A 27 -2.21 -8.50 -0.24
CA VAL A 27 -2.10 -9.96 -0.47
C VAL A 27 -0.91 -10.21 -1.37
N THR A 28 0.05 -11.05 -0.94
CA THR A 28 1.29 -11.33 -1.67
C THR A 28 1.75 -12.78 -1.49
N THR A 29 2.61 -13.25 -2.40
CA THR A 29 3.30 -14.55 -2.29
C THR A 29 4.72 -14.36 -1.72
N ASP A 30 5.33 -15.43 -1.21
CA ASP A 30 6.71 -15.39 -0.69
C ASP A 30 7.71 -14.88 -1.72
N LEU A 31 7.60 -15.37 -2.95
CA LEU A 31 8.51 -15.00 -4.04
C LEU A 31 8.39 -13.50 -4.35
N ALA A 32 7.17 -12.98 -4.38
CA ALA A 32 6.92 -11.59 -4.70
C ALA A 32 7.27 -10.66 -3.52
N ALA A 33 7.17 -11.15 -2.29
CA ALA A 33 7.50 -10.40 -1.08
C ALA A 33 9.01 -10.23 -0.83
N ARG A 34 9.85 -11.08 -1.42
CA ARG A 34 11.32 -10.96 -1.32
C ARG A 34 11.79 -9.64 -1.94
N GLY A 35 12.64 -8.93 -1.21
CA GLY A 35 13.16 -7.62 -1.63
C GLY A 35 12.17 -6.46 -1.53
N LEU A 36 10.92 -6.69 -1.09
CA LEU A 36 10.04 -5.59 -0.72
C LEU A 36 10.49 -4.98 0.59
N ASP A 37 10.69 -3.66 0.62
CA ASP A 37 10.87 -2.91 1.86
C ASP A 37 9.50 -2.43 2.37
N ILE A 38 8.69 -3.37 2.85
CA ILE A 38 7.39 -3.13 3.50
C ILE A 38 7.50 -3.42 5.01
N SER A 39 8.44 -2.76 5.66
CA SER A 39 8.62 -2.86 7.12
C SER A 39 7.50 -2.11 7.87
N GLN A 40 7.25 -2.49 9.13
CA GLN A 40 6.31 -1.85 10.06
C GLN A 40 4.81 -2.13 9.80
N VAL A 41 4.46 -3.33 9.32
CA VAL A 41 3.05 -3.73 9.25
C VAL A 41 2.53 -4.14 10.62
N LYS A 42 1.32 -3.70 10.99
CA LYS A 42 0.75 -4.06 12.31
C LYS A 42 0.45 -5.55 12.43
N HIS A 43 0.03 -6.17 11.33
CA HIS A 43 -0.41 -7.56 11.30
C HIS A 43 0.15 -8.28 10.08
N VAL A 44 0.57 -9.53 10.29
CA VAL A 44 0.87 -10.49 9.23
C VAL A 44 -0.12 -11.64 9.37
N VAL A 45 -0.84 -11.96 8.29
CA VAL A 45 -1.80 -13.07 8.28
C VAL A 45 -1.27 -14.15 7.34
N HIS A 46 -0.95 -15.31 7.89
CA HIS A 46 -0.62 -16.50 7.12
C HIS A 46 -1.92 -17.17 6.68
N PHE A 47 -2.40 -16.80 5.48
CA PHE A 47 -3.53 -17.47 4.85
C PHE A 47 -3.22 -18.95 4.56
N GLU A 48 -2.02 -19.20 4.05
CA GLU A 48 -1.44 -20.53 3.91
C GLU A 48 -0.23 -20.67 4.85
N MET A 49 -0.17 -21.81 5.55
CA MET A 49 0.93 -22.14 6.44
C MET A 49 2.25 -22.23 5.65
N PRO A 50 3.33 -21.56 6.08
CA PRO A 50 4.63 -21.71 5.44
C PRO A 50 5.19 -23.11 5.69
N ASN A 51 5.89 -23.65 4.69
CA ASN A 51 6.49 -24.99 4.77
C ASN A 51 7.77 -25.04 5.61
N THR A 52 8.39 -23.89 5.90
CA THR A 52 9.66 -23.82 6.64
C THR A 52 9.64 -22.71 7.70
N LEU A 53 10.37 -22.93 8.80
CA LEU A 53 10.60 -21.94 9.85
C LEU A 53 11.25 -20.66 9.29
N GLU A 54 12.17 -20.81 8.33
CA GLU A 54 12.81 -19.67 7.67
C GLU A 54 11.78 -18.77 6.98
N THR A 55 10.87 -19.35 6.20
CA THR A 55 9.80 -18.60 5.52
C THR A 55 8.85 -17.95 6.54
N PHE A 56 8.49 -18.68 7.61
CA PHE A 56 7.69 -18.13 8.70
C PHE A 56 8.36 -16.90 9.33
N THR A 57 9.66 -17.00 9.62
CA THR A 57 10.47 -15.93 10.21
C THR A 57 10.57 -14.72 9.28
N HIS A 58 10.81 -14.94 7.98
CA HIS A 58 10.87 -13.88 6.98
C HIS A 58 9.53 -13.14 6.78
N ARG A 59 8.40 -13.86 6.84
CA ARG A 59 7.05 -13.26 6.81
C ARG A 59 6.83 -12.40 8.06
N ASN A 60 7.11 -12.94 9.24
CA ASN A 60 6.90 -12.23 10.50
C ASN A 60 7.83 -11.03 10.70
N GLY A 61 9.03 -11.07 10.11
CA GLY A 61 9.96 -9.94 10.08
C GLY A 61 9.45 -8.68 9.38
N ARG A 62 8.25 -8.70 8.81
CA ARG A 62 7.55 -7.52 8.27
C ARG A 62 6.83 -6.71 9.34
N THR A 63 6.48 -7.32 10.46
CA THR A 63 5.75 -6.64 11.52
C THR A 63 6.62 -5.68 12.32
N ALA A 64 7.66 -6.19 12.98
CA ALA A 64 8.47 -5.44 13.90
C ALA A 64 9.97 -5.58 13.61
N ARG A 65 10.64 -4.43 13.49
CA ARG A 65 12.07 -4.26 13.77
C ARG A 65 12.16 -3.29 14.96
N GLN A 66 13.05 -3.54 15.91
CA GLN A 66 13.28 -2.70 17.11
C GLN A 66 12.08 -2.61 18.07
N THR A 67 11.55 -1.41 18.33
CA THR A 67 10.56 -1.07 19.37
C THR A 67 9.10 -1.23 18.92
N ALA A 68 8.84 -1.54 17.66
CA ALA A 68 7.50 -1.78 17.15
C ALA A 68 6.98 -3.14 17.64
N SER A 69 5.70 -3.24 17.97
CA SER A 69 5.00 -4.50 18.19
C SER A 69 4.08 -4.79 17.00
N GLY A 70 3.91 -6.07 16.69
CA GLY A 70 2.93 -6.51 15.70
C GLY A 70 2.54 -7.96 15.93
N THR A 71 1.42 -8.36 15.33
CA THR A 71 0.81 -9.67 15.58
C THR A 71 0.83 -10.50 14.32
N ALA A 72 1.32 -11.73 14.42
CA ALA A 72 1.21 -12.73 13.36
C ALA A 72 0.01 -13.63 13.65
N TYR A 73 -0.91 -13.74 12.69
CA TYR A 73 -2.04 -14.65 12.72
C TYR A 73 -1.80 -15.80 11.75
N VAL A 74 -2.21 -17.01 12.12
CA VAL A 74 -2.18 -18.18 11.26
C VAL A 74 -3.60 -18.69 11.06
N MET A 75 -4.00 -18.91 9.81
CA MET A 75 -5.26 -19.59 9.50
C MET A 75 -5.02 -21.10 9.50
N ILE A 76 -5.78 -21.82 10.33
CA ILE A 76 -5.66 -23.27 10.49
C ILE A 76 -6.97 -23.90 10.03
N TYR A 77 -6.86 -24.87 9.13
CA TYR A 77 -7.97 -25.72 8.71
C TYR A 77 -7.93 -27.02 9.54
N ARG A 78 -9.10 -27.55 9.91
CA ARG A 78 -9.28 -28.62 10.93
C ARG A 78 -8.49 -29.92 10.68
N GLU A 79 -7.95 -30.11 9.48
CA GLU A 79 -7.33 -31.37 9.04
C GLU A 79 -5.78 -31.32 8.95
N PHE A 80 -5.15 -30.18 9.27
CA PHE A 80 -3.70 -30.04 9.14
C PHE A 80 -2.97 -30.22 10.47
N SER A 81 -1.92 -31.05 10.47
CA SER A 81 -0.93 -31.05 11.55
C SER A 81 -0.20 -29.71 11.58
N LEU A 82 -0.05 -29.14 12.77
CA LEU A 82 0.74 -27.93 12.95
C LEU A 82 2.22 -28.26 12.73
N PRO A 83 2.97 -27.43 11.97
CA PRO A 83 4.41 -27.59 11.86
C PRO A 83 5.09 -27.54 13.23
N ASP A 84 6.15 -28.32 13.42
CA ASP A 84 6.89 -28.43 14.69
C ASP A 84 7.46 -27.10 15.19
N PHE A 85 7.65 -26.14 14.29
CA PHE A 85 8.16 -24.82 14.63
C PHE A 85 7.11 -23.90 15.27
N LEU A 86 5.82 -24.27 15.24
CA LEU A 86 4.78 -23.53 15.94
C LEU A 86 4.65 -23.99 17.40
N PRO A 87 4.21 -23.10 18.31
CA PRO A 87 3.87 -23.48 19.66
C PRO A 87 2.80 -24.58 19.68
N LYS A 88 2.96 -25.57 20.56
CA LYS A 88 1.98 -26.67 20.76
C LYS A 88 0.60 -26.17 21.20
N LYS A 89 0.55 -24.98 21.80
CA LYS A 89 -0.68 -24.29 22.20
C LYS A 89 -0.71 -22.92 21.54
N LEU A 90 -1.65 -22.75 20.61
CA LEU A 90 -1.95 -21.46 20.00
C LEU A 90 -3.15 -20.83 20.69
N GLU A 91 -3.14 -19.51 20.82
CA GLU A 91 -4.30 -18.76 21.27
C GLU A 91 -5.28 -18.60 20.11
N GLU A 92 -6.52 -19.05 20.29
CA GLU A 92 -7.56 -18.90 19.29
C GLU A 92 -8.09 -17.46 19.34
N TYR A 93 -7.92 -16.72 18.24
CA TYR A 93 -8.51 -15.40 18.09
C TYR A 93 -9.93 -15.52 17.54
N LYS A 94 -10.93 -15.23 18.37
CA LYS A 94 -12.33 -15.16 17.95
C LYS A 94 -12.66 -13.74 17.51
N PHE A 95 -13.24 -13.63 16.32
CA PHE A 95 -13.73 -12.36 15.80
C PHE A 95 -15.20 -12.47 15.47
N GLU A 96 -15.94 -11.39 15.69
CA GLU A 96 -17.31 -11.27 15.24
C GLU A 96 -17.30 -10.91 13.75
N PRO A 97 -17.99 -11.67 12.88
CA PRO A 97 -18.18 -11.30 11.49
C PRO A 97 -18.78 -9.90 11.40
N THR A 98 -18.25 -9.09 10.49
CA THR A 98 -18.74 -7.73 10.27
C THR A 98 -18.79 -7.43 8.78
N ASP A 99 -19.87 -6.77 8.36
CA ASP A 99 -19.99 -6.19 7.03
C ASP A 99 -19.31 -4.82 6.94
N ALA A 100 -18.65 -4.37 8.02
CA ALA A 100 -17.92 -3.12 8.04
C ALA A 100 -16.81 -3.13 6.99
N VAL A 101 -17.00 -2.34 5.94
CA VAL A 101 -15.97 -2.10 4.94
C VAL A 101 -14.93 -1.16 5.54
N MET A 102 -13.68 -1.62 5.61
CA MET A 102 -12.57 -0.77 6.01
C MET A 102 -12.42 0.35 4.98
N LYS A 103 -12.76 1.57 5.38
CA LYS A 103 -12.60 2.74 4.53
C LYS A 103 -11.14 3.16 4.54
N SER A 104 -10.60 3.37 3.35
CA SER A 104 -9.31 4.02 3.21
C SER A 104 -9.44 5.50 3.55
N GLU A 105 -8.44 6.03 4.26
CA GLU A 105 -8.34 7.46 4.57
C GLU A 105 -7.93 8.28 3.33
N PHE A 106 -7.21 7.63 2.41
CA PHE A 106 -6.69 8.22 1.20
C PHE A 106 -7.10 7.46 -0.06
N THR A 107 -7.24 8.19 -1.15
CA THR A 107 -7.45 7.65 -2.49
C THR A 107 -6.17 7.85 -3.30
N PRO A 108 -5.67 6.81 -4.00
CA PRO A 108 -4.45 6.90 -4.76
C PRO A 108 -4.75 7.60 -6.10
N VAL A 109 -3.98 8.64 -6.41
CA VAL A 109 -4.14 9.44 -7.62
C VAL A 109 -2.87 9.31 -8.46
N TYR A 110 -3.06 9.01 -9.73
CA TYR A 110 -2.04 8.98 -10.76
C TYR A 110 -1.93 10.35 -11.43
N ILE A 111 -0.70 10.82 -11.66
CA ILE A 111 -0.40 12.03 -12.42
C ILE A 111 0.59 11.62 -13.52
N SER A 112 0.26 11.91 -14.78
CA SER A 112 1.04 11.49 -15.96
C SER A 112 2.37 12.22 -16.18
N ARG A 113 3.00 12.74 -15.12
CA ARG A 113 4.29 13.42 -15.15
C ARG A 113 5.16 13.05 -13.96
N GLY A 114 6.45 12.87 -14.19
CA GLY A 114 7.44 12.40 -13.22
C GLY A 114 8.81 13.04 -13.40
N LYS A 115 9.86 12.30 -13.01
CA LYS A 115 11.23 12.80 -12.90
C LYS A 115 11.80 13.29 -14.24
N LYS A 116 11.52 12.59 -15.34
CA LYS A 116 12.00 12.96 -16.69
C LYS A 116 11.35 14.23 -17.21
N GLU A 117 10.16 14.56 -16.70
CA GLU A 117 9.50 15.85 -16.90
C GLU A 117 9.97 16.93 -15.92
N LYS A 118 11.06 16.68 -15.17
CA LYS A 118 11.66 17.56 -14.15
C LYS A 118 10.70 17.88 -13.00
N ILE A 119 9.80 16.95 -12.68
CA ILE A 119 8.86 17.08 -11.56
C ILE A 119 9.53 16.58 -10.28
N SER A 120 9.52 17.42 -9.24
CA SER A 120 9.90 17.06 -7.87
C SER A 120 8.68 16.77 -6.98
N ARG A 121 8.90 16.20 -5.79
CA ARG A 121 7.83 15.93 -4.82
C ARG A 121 7.13 17.23 -4.38
N GLY A 122 7.91 18.30 -4.21
CA GLY A 122 7.39 19.64 -3.89
C GLY A 122 6.53 20.21 -5.01
N ASP A 123 6.86 19.91 -6.27
CA ASP A 123 6.03 20.34 -7.41
C ASP A 123 4.69 19.62 -7.45
N VAL A 124 4.67 18.30 -7.16
CA VAL A 124 3.41 17.54 -7.04
C VAL A 124 2.57 18.07 -5.88
N ALA A 125 3.18 18.24 -4.69
CA ALA A 125 2.47 18.78 -3.53
C ALA A 125 1.90 20.17 -3.82
N GLY A 126 2.71 21.07 -4.39
CA GLY A 126 2.28 22.42 -4.75
C GLY A 126 1.20 22.43 -5.83
N PHE A 127 1.28 21.55 -6.83
CA PHE A 127 0.27 21.39 -7.86
C PHE A 127 -1.08 20.95 -7.27
N VAL A 128 -1.06 19.93 -6.42
CA VAL A 128 -2.27 19.41 -5.74
C VAL A 128 -2.88 20.47 -4.83
N ILE A 129 -2.10 21.06 -3.92
CA ILE A 129 -2.57 22.07 -2.96
C ILE A 129 -3.15 23.29 -3.67
N LYS A 130 -2.41 23.87 -4.62
CA LYS A 130 -2.81 25.15 -5.25
C LYS A 130 -3.93 24.98 -6.27
N THR A 131 -3.91 23.91 -7.06
CA THR A 131 -4.86 23.74 -8.16
C THR A 131 -6.17 23.12 -7.67
N ALA A 132 -6.10 22.18 -6.72
CA ALA A 132 -7.30 21.57 -6.14
C ALA A 132 -7.86 22.32 -4.93
N GLU A 133 -7.14 23.33 -4.42
CA GLU A 133 -7.48 24.09 -3.20
C GLU A 133 -7.57 23.18 -1.96
N LEU A 134 -6.57 22.32 -1.81
CA LEU A 134 -6.49 21.37 -0.71
C LEU A 134 -5.56 21.87 0.40
N ALA A 135 -5.86 21.51 1.65
CA ALA A 135 -4.96 21.75 2.76
C ALA A 135 -3.76 20.80 2.68
N LYS A 136 -2.66 21.12 3.39
CA LYS A 136 -1.46 20.27 3.39
C LYS A 136 -1.75 18.88 3.96
N GLU A 137 -2.66 18.81 4.93
CA GLU A 137 -3.11 17.61 5.64
C GLU A 137 -3.97 16.71 4.75
N ASP A 138 -4.48 17.24 3.63
CA ASP A 138 -5.24 16.48 2.64
C ASP A 138 -4.35 15.71 1.66
N VAL A 139 -3.05 16.01 1.64
CA VAL A 139 -2.06 15.42 0.75
C VAL A 139 -1.16 14.47 1.53
N GLY A 140 -1.32 13.18 1.24
CA GLY A 140 -0.54 12.11 1.83
C GLY A 140 0.77 11.84 1.09
N MET A 141 1.20 10.57 1.10
CA MET A 141 2.43 10.13 0.46
C MET A 141 2.48 10.51 -1.04
N ILE A 142 3.63 10.99 -1.48
CA ILE A 142 3.95 11.27 -2.89
C ILE A 142 5.13 10.41 -3.31
N LEU A 143 4.98 9.70 -4.42
CA LEU A 143 6.02 8.88 -5.02
C LEU A 143 6.23 9.28 -6.49
N LEU A 144 7.50 9.44 -6.88
CA LEU A 144 7.88 9.86 -8.23
C LEU A 144 8.53 8.70 -8.99
N TYR A 145 8.07 8.50 -10.22
CA TYR A 145 8.64 7.60 -11.20
C TYR A 145 9.20 8.39 -12.38
N ASP A 146 9.73 7.71 -13.38
CA ASP A 146 10.36 8.35 -14.53
C ASP A 146 9.41 9.27 -15.28
N HIS A 147 8.22 8.79 -15.63
CA HIS A 147 7.26 9.51 -16.48
C HIS A 147 5.93 9.82 -15.80
N TYR A 148 5.79 9.45 -14.53
CA TYR A 148 4.55 9.62 -13.80
C TYR A 148 4.82 9.73 -12.30
N SER A 149 3.78 10.09 -11.56
CA SER A 149 3.82 10.16 -10.11
C SER A 149 2.51 9.67 -9.51
N HIS A 150 2.61 9.24 -8.26
CA HIS A 150 1.46 8.90 -7.43
C HIS A 150 1.39 9.83 -6.24
N VAL A 151 0.17 10.23 -5.88
CA VAL A 151 -0.13 11.02 -4.69
C VAL A 151 -1.37 10.48 -4.01
N ALA A 152 -1.32 10.37 -2.69
CA ALA A 152 -2.46 9.99 -1.88
C ALA A 152 -3.23 11.27 -1.53
N ILE A 153 -4.53 11.32 -1.85
CA ILE A 153 -5.40 12.47 -1.53
C ILE A 153 -6.52 11.98 -0.62
N ARG A 154 -6.86 12.74 0.41
CA ARG A 154 -8.00 12.46 1.31
C ARG A 154 -9.23 11.98 0.53
N SER A 155 -9.76 10.82 0.93
CA SER A 155 -10.74 10.10 0.10
C SER A 155 -12.04 10.88 -0.16
N ASP A 156 -12.49 11.68 0.81
CA ASP A 156 -13.65 12.57 0.71
C ASP A 156 -13.43 13.75 -0.26
N LYS A 157 -12.17 14.13 -0.52
CA LYS A 157 -11.80 15.25 -1.40
C LYS A 157 -11.25 14.80 -2.77
N ALA A 158 -10.83 13.55 -2.90
CA ALA A 158 -10.10 13.06 -4.07
C ALA A 158 -10.85 13.25 -5.39
N PHE A 159 -12.15 12.94 -5.44
CA PHE A 159 -12.92 13.06 -6.68
C PHE A 159 -13.08 14.51 -7.15
N ALA A 160 -13.33 15.43 -6.21
CA ALA A 160 -13.38 16.86 -6.50
C ALA A 160 -12.01 17.41 -6.93
N ALA A 161 -10.93 16.95 -6.28
CA ALA A 161 -9.57 17.31 -6.63
C ALA A 161 -9.20 16.87 -8.05
N ILE A 162 -9.48 15.62 -8.42
CA ILE A 162 -9.19 15.08 -9.76
C ILE A 162 -9.85 15.93 -10.85
N LYS A 163 -11.11 16.35 -10.68
CA LYS A 163 -11.80 17.21 -11.65
C LYS A 163 -11.09 18.55 -11.91
N LYS A 164 -10.41 19.10 -10.90
CA LYS A 164 -9.65 20.35 -11.02
C LYS A 164 -8.24 20.11 -11.57
N LEU A 165 -7.65 18.96 -11.24
CA LEU A 165 -6.26 18.63 -11.58
C LEU A 165 -6.12 18.06 -13.00
N ASP A 166 -7.10 17.30 -13.48
CA ASP A 166 -7.02 16.66 -14.79
C ASP A 166 -6.98 17.71 -15.91
N GLY A 167 -5.97 17.61 -16.79
CA GLY A 167 -5.69 18.59 -17.84
C GLY A 167 -5.01 19.88 -17.38
N ALA A 168 -4.86 20.10 -16.06
CA ALA A 168 -4.18 21.28 -15.53
C ALA A 168 -2.65 21.20 -15.72
N LYS A 169 -1.99 22.36 -15.66
CA LYS A 169 -0.54 22.46 -15.89
C LYS A 169 0.24 22.32 -14.58
N ILE A 170 1.19 21.39 -14.57
CA ILE A 170 2.29 21.31 -13.59
C ILE A 170 3.58 21.60 -14.35
N LYS A 171 4.51 22.44 -13.86
CA LYS A 171 5.78 22.78 -14.57
C LYS A 171 5.63 22.94 -16.09
N GLY A 172 4.72 23.81 -16.53
CA GLY A 172 4.54 24.19 -17.93
C GLY A 172 3.83 23.18 -18.85
N GLY A 173 3.57 21.94 -18.41
CA GLY A 173 2.93 20.90 -19.23
C GLY A 173 1.64 20.40 -18.59
N LYS A 174 0.64 20.08 -19.44
CA LYS A 174 -0.61 19.47 -18.97
C LYS A 174 -0.35 18.07 -18.42
N ALA A 175 -1.04 17.72 -17.35
CA ALA A 175 -1.00 16.37 -16.79
C ALA A 175 -2.38 15.71 -16.94
N LYS A 176 -2.41 14.44 -17.32
CA LYS A 176 -3.57 13.58 -17.11
C LYS A 176 -3.57 13.16 -15.65
N VAL A 177 -4.70 13.31 -14.97
CA VAL A 177 -4.86 12.98 -13.56
C VAL A 177 -6.09 12.10 -13.37
N GLU A 178 -5.90 10.93 -12.77
CA GLU A 178 -6.99 9.96 -12.57
C GLU A 178 -6.75 9.14 -11.30
N ILE A 179 -7.78 8.41 -10.85
CA ILE A 179 -7.59 7.41 -9.79
C ILE A 179 -6.59 6.36 -10.30
N ALA A 180 -5.58 6.04 -9.50
CA ALA A 180 -4.64 4.98 -9.82
C ALA A 180 -5.36 3.61 -9.72
N LYS A 181 -5.86 3.14 -10.86
CA LYS A 181 -6.58 1.86 -11.00
C LYS A 181 -5.69 0.70 -11.36
#